data_AF-A0AA35YET9-F1
#
_entry.id   AF-A0AA35YET9-F1
#
_cell.length_a   1.000
_cell.length_b   1.000
_cell.length_c   1.000
_cell.angle_alpha   90.00
_cell.angle_beta   90.00
_cell.angle_gamma   90.00
#
_symmetry.space_group_name_H-M   'P 1'
#
loop_
_entity.id
_entity.type
_entity.pdbx_description
1 polymer ?
#
loop_
_entity_poly.entity_id
_entity_poly.type
_entity_poly.pdbx_seq_one_letter_code
_entity_poly.pdbx_strand_id
1 'polypeptide(L)'
;MDMHFGYEPSSAAGSVYSCRPESEFFKTISRRSSSIADTFQELESVGEVVTRFELDMACVCEKLANLNLLLMHMETLKSDFEAFVSDTNQSQSDMEVKALEFDFLYGFLNSEVTVLENHISDFQMEKTNMQDFVSSSKMLGESSMETEDMLNDSEKSLQQALDQLSELKTRAGMFEKTVSRFAGGGPRAEKDADSVEINNNDLPELKDKMNVQTVEHQRHILRMLEKSLERELESEKRASELAQIEEALTMRLQATEQEVLLAEEETLLTLEKLYSADHTSEILMAITKELMSKMKKDSGFQNQETAVVKDMKERVMKAEQRAEKAESKCSNEVKASFEKVVLLEKKLKEAKIKLKLSKSRRDSFEDVDPMVVMMQVGVTEDYYTLPRFH
;
A
#
# COMPACT_ATOMS: atom_id res chain seq x y z
N MET A 1 -50.85 32.51 7.71
CA MET A 1 -51.36 31.43 6.84
C MET A 1 -50.57 30.20 7.19
N ASP A 2 -51.16 29.37 8.05
CA ASP A 2 -50.75 27.99 8.26
C ASP A 2 -50.75 27.24 6.93
N MET A 3 -49.80 26.33 6.72
CA MET A 3 -50.11 25.01 6.18
C MET A 3 -49.11 23.99 6.70
N HIS A 4 -49.69 23.08 7.48
CA HIS A 4 -49.12 21.87 8.02
C HIS A 4 -49.18 20.73 6.99
N PHE A 5 -48.20 19.82 7.13
CA PHE A 5 -48.25 18.37 6.90
C PHE A 5 -48.48 17.80 5.49
N GLY A 6 -47.55 16.90 5.15
CA GLY A 6 -47.73 15.82 4.18
C GLY A 6 -46.53 14.88 4.19
N TYR A 7 -46.18 14.33 5.36
CA TYR A 7 -45.27 13.20 5.46
C TYR A 7 -46.14 11.95 5.60
N GLU A 8 -46.08 11.07 4.61
CA GLU A 8 -46.54 9.69 4.74
C GLU A 8 -45.36 8.76 4.42
N PRO A 9 -45.01 7.83 5.33
CA PRO A 9 -44.04 6.79 5.08
C PRO A 9 -44.76 5.52 4.62
N SER A 10 -44.30 4.87 3.55
CA SER A 10 -44.69 3.50 3.26
C SER A 10 -43.49 2.65 2.89
N SER A 11 -43.20 1.75 3.84
CA SER A 11 -42.32 0.60 3.73
C SER A 11 -42.97 -0.48 2.86
N ALA A 12 -42.19 -1.08 1.95
CA ALA A 12 -42.38 -2.47 1.55
C ALA A 12 -41.05 -3.02 1.00
N ALA A 13 -40.49 -3.94 1.77
CA ALA A 13 -39.32 -4.72 1.44
C ALA A 13 -39.60 -5.72 0.31
N GLY A 14 -38.52 -6.09 -0.40
CA GLY A 14 -38.37 -7.41 -1.00
C GLY A 14 -38.22 -7.47 -2.52
N SER A 15 -36.98 -7.43 -3.01
CA SER A 15 -36.50 -8.43 -3.98
C SER A 15 -34.97 -8.42 -4.02
N VAL A 16 -34.41 -9.60 -3.76
CA VAL A 16 -32.98 -9.92 -3.70
C VAL A 16 -32.47 -10.21 -5.11
N TYR A 17 -31.19 -9.89 -5.36
CA TYR A 17 -30.36 -10.14 -6.55
C TYR A 17 -30.66 -9.33 -7.82
N SER A 18 -29.78 -8.37 -8.13
CA SER A 18 -29.17 -8.24 -9.46
C SER A 18 -28.03 -7.21 -9.47
N CYS A 19 -26.84 -7.68 -9.83
CA CYS A 19 -25.69 -7.02 -10.46
C CYS A 19 -25.28 -5.58 -10.04
N ARG A 20 -24.08 -5.53 -9.44
CA ARG A 20 -23.17 -4.38 -9.34
C ARG A 20 -22.97 -3.72 -10.72
N PRO A 21 -23.17 -2.39 -10.87
CA PRO A 21 -22.60 -1.63 -11.98
C PRO A 21 -21.25 -1.05 -11.56
N GLU A 22 -20.21 -1.48 -12.24
CA GLU A 22 -18.90 -0.82 -12.30
C GLU A 22 -19.00 0.48 -13.12
N SER A 23 -18.08 1.41 -12.85
CA SER A 23 -17.69 2.53 -13.71
C SER A 23 -18.64 3.74 -13.79
N GLU A 24 -18.56 4.62 -12.77
CA GLU A 24 -18.86 6.06 -12.91
C GLU A 24 -17.70 6.96 -12.40
N PHE A 25 -16.45 6.64 -12.74
CA PHE A 25 -15.30 7.48 -12.35
C PHE A 25 -14.77 8.44 -13.44
N PHE A 26 -15.28 8.37 -14.69
CA PHE A 26 -14.77 9.18 -15.81
C PHE A 26 -15.84 10.00 -16.55
N LYS A 27 -16.55 10.91 -15.86
CA LYS A 27 -17.48 11.85 -16.52
C LYS A 27 -17.37 13.32 -16.09
N THR A 28 -16.17 13.80 -15.80
CA THR A 28 -15.95 15.22 -15.49
C THR A 28 -14.80 15.84 -16.27
N ILE A 29 -14.85 15.78 -17.60
CA ILE A 29 -14.14 16.76 -18.44
C ILE A 29 -15.06 17.19 -19.57
N SER A 30 -15.93 18.19 -19.31
CA SER A 30 -16.16 19.28 -20.26
C SER A 30 -17.01 20.41 -19.67
N ARG A 31 -16.48 21.64 -19.81
CA ARG A 31 -17.10 22.97 -19.63
C ARG A 31 -17.37 23.45 -18.20
N ARG A 32 -16.46 24.27 -17.69
CA ARG A 32 -16.65 25.73 -17.66
C ARG A 32 -15.36 26.48 -17.36
N SER A 33 -15.21 27.58 -18.08
CA SER A 33 -14.20 28.61 -17.95
C SER A 33 -14.24 29.33 -16.59
N SER A 34 -13.07 29.84 -16.20
CA SER A 34 -12.84 30.97 -15.28
C SER A 34 -12.79 30.69 -13.77
N SER A 35 -11.59 30.49 -13.24
CA SER A 35 -11.01 31.28 -12.12
C SER A 35 -9.61 30.72 -11.78
N ILE A 36 -8.61 31.60 -11.66
CA ILE A 36 -7.19 31.29 -11.34
C ILE A 36 -7.05 30.98 -9.84
N ALA A 37 -7.79 30.01 -9.30
CA ALA A 37 -7.78 29.75 -7.86
C ALA A 37 -7.94 28.28 -7.43
N ASP A 38 -8.01 27.31 -8.34
CA ASP A 38 -8.22 25.87 -8.01
C ASP A 38 -7.07 24.94 -8.45
N THR A 39 -5.84 25.44 -8.62
CA THR A 39 -4.69 24.61 -9.03
C THR A 39 -3.94 23.99 -7.85
N PHE A 40 -4.64 23.28 -6.97
CA PHE A 40 -4.04 22.36 -6.00
C PHE A 40 -4.87 21.08 -5.86
N GLN A 41 -5.49 20.64 -6.95
CA GLN A 41 -5.93 19.26 -7.08
C GLN A 41 -4.71 18.47 -7.55
N GLU A 42 -4.24 17.54 -6.71
CA GLU A 42 -3.12 16.60 -6.93
C GLU A 42 -2.96 16.24 -8.41
N LEU A 43 -2.07 16.94 -9.10
CA LEU A 43 -1.70 16.56 -10.46
C LEU A 43 -0.68 15.45 -10.31
N GLU A 44 -1.12 14.23 -10.58
CA GLU A 44 -0.27 13.05 -10.54
C GLU A 44 0.98 13.29 -11.40
N SER A 45 2.15 13.03 -10.83
CA SER A 45 3.40 13.31 -11.53
C SER A 45 3.57 12.37 -12.72
N VAL A 46 4.25 12.83 -13.77
CA VAL A 46 4.53 12.02 -14.97
C VAL A 46 5.25 10.72 -14.61
N GLY A 47 6.11 10.74 -13.61
CA GLY A 47 6.79 9.55 -13.12
C GLY A 47 5.86 8.53 -12.46
N GLU A 48 4.90 8.97 -11.65
CA GLU A 48 3.90 8.10 -11.01
C GLU A 48 2.99 7.43 -12.05
N VAL A 49 2.56 8.21 -13.03
CA VAL A 49 1.71 7.71 -14.12
C VAL A 49 2.45 6.68 -14.98
N VAL A 50 3.73 6.92 -15.33
CA VAL A 50 4.56 5.97 -16.10
C VAL A 50 4.90 4.72 -15.29
N THR A 51 5.21 4.84 -13.99
CA THR A 51 5.49 3.70 -13.14
C THR A 51 4.28 2.79 -12.95
N ARG A 52 3.07 3.35 -12.83
CA ARG A 52 1.84 2.54 -12.81
C ARG A 52 1.67 1.76 -14.11
N PHE A 53 1.84 2.42 -15.25
CA PHE A 53 1.76 1.78 -16.57
C PHE A 53 2.77 0.62 -16.70
N GLU A 54 4.00 0.79 -16.21
CA GLU A 54 5.01 -0.27 -16.19
C GLU A 54 4.63 -1.45 -15.28
N LEU A 55 4.11 -1.18 -14.08
CA LEU A 55 3.67 -2.22 -13.14
C LEU A 55 2.51 -3.04 -13.71
N ASP A 56 1.53 -2.37 -14.29
CA ASP A 56 0.40 -3.05 -14.90
C ASP A 56 0.85 -3.87 -16.12
N MET A 57 1.83 -3.37 -16.89
CA MET A 57 2.44 -4.12 -17.99
C MET A 57 3.23 -5.35 -17.49
N ALA A 58 3.92 -5.25 -16.35
CA ALA A 58 4.58 -6.40 -15.73
C ALA A 58 3.58 -7.49 -15.34
N CYS A 59 2.40 -7.12 -14.84
CA CYS A 59 1.30 -8.04 -14.55
C CYS A 59 0.80 -8.77 -15.81
N VAL A 60 0.67 -8.06 -16.94
CA VAL A 60 0.32 -8.65 -18.24
C VAL A 60 1.38 -9.66 -18.68
N CYS A 61 2.67 -9.32 -18.55
CA CYS A 61 3.78 -10.22 -18.88
C CYS A 61 3.78 -11.48 -18.00
N GLU A 62 3.51 -11.35 -16.70
CA GLU A 62 3.38 -12.48 -15.78
C GLU A 62 2.22 -13.39 -16.17
N LYS A 63 1.04 -12.81 -16.45
CA LYS A 63 -0.12 -13.56 -16.91
C LYS A 63 0.18 -14.31 -18.21
N LEU A 64 0.85 -13.67 -19.16
CA LEU A 64 1.28 -14.29 -20.41
C LEU A 64 2.26 -15.45 -20.19
N ALA A 65 3.20 -15.33 -19.27
CA ALA A 65 4.11 -16.41 -18.90
C ALA A 65 3.37 -17.60 -18.27
N ASN A 66 2.41 -17.33 -17.38
CA ASN A 66 1.57 -18.36 -16.76
C ASN A 66 0.71 -19.10 -17.79
N LEU A 67 0.12 -18.39 -18.76
CA LEU A 67 -0.64 -19.03 -19.85
C LEU A 67 0.25 -19.85 -20.79
N ASN A 68 1.49 -19.41 -21.04
CA ASN A 68 2.46 -20.22 -21.77
C ASN A 68 2.83 -21.50 -21.01
N LEU A 69 2.96 -21.45 -19.67
CA LEU A 69 3.19 -22.64 -18.85
C LEU A 69 2.01 -23.63 -18.95
N LEU A 70 0.78 -23.11 -18.87
CA LEU A 70 -0.42 -23.92 -19.08
C LEU A 70 -0.44 -24.54 -20.48
N LEU A 71 -0.12 -23.77 -21.51
CA LEU A 71 -0.03 -24.26 -22.88
C LEU A 71 0.96 -25.42 -23.00
N MET A 72 2.18 -25.30 -22.44
CA MET A 72 3.17 -26.37 -22.44
C MET A 72 2.64 -27.63 -21.72
N HIS A 73 1.95 -27.47 -20.60
CA HIS A 73 1.34 -28.59 -19.87
C HIS A 73 0.21 -29.25 -20.66
N MET A 74 -0.53 -28.47 -21.47
CA MET A 74 -1.53 -29.00 -22.38
C MET A 74 -0.93 -29.71 -23.58
N GLU A 75 0.22 -29.26 -24.09
CA GLU A 75 0.97 -29.96 -25.15
C GLU A 75 1.42 -31.35 -24.66
N THR A 76 1.93 -31.45 -23.43
CA THR A 76 2.29 -32.76 -22.85
C THR A 76 1.07 -33.63 -22.61
N LEU A 77 -0.01 -33.06 -22.05
CA LEU A 77 -1.26 -33.79 -21.80
C LEU A 77 -1.86 -34.33 -23.10
N LYS A 78 -1.79 -33.56 -24.19
CA LYS A 78 -2.21 -34.01 -25.53
C LYS A 78 -1.41 -35.22 -25.99
N SER A 79 -0.08 -35.18 -25.88
CA SER A 79 0.78 -36.30 -26.28
C SER A 79 0.48 -37.55 -25.45
N ASP A 80 0.29 -37.40 -24.15
CA ASP A 80 -0.07 -38.49 -23.25
C ASP A 80 -1.46 -39.05 -23.58
N PHE A 81 -2.43 -38.20 -23.93
CA PHE A 81 -3.76 -38.61 -24.33
C PHE A 81 -3.76 -39.33 -25.68
N GLU A 82 -3.00 -38.87 -26.68
CA GLU A 82 -2.84 -39.54 -27.97
C GLU A 82 -2.19 -40.93 -27.82
N ALA A 83 -1.20 -41.05 -26.93
CA ALA A 83 -0.60 -42.34 -26.56
C ALA A 83 -1.61 -43.24 -25.82
N PHE A 84 -2.42 -42.65 -24.93
CA PHE A 84 -3.47 -43.34 -24.16
C PHE A 84 -4.55 -43.94 -25.07
N VAL A 85 -5.08 -43.15 -26.02
CA VAL A 85 -6.08 -43.60 -27.00
C VAL A 85 -5.55 -44.72 -27.92
N SER A 86 -4.24 -44.79 -28.13
CA SER A 86 -3.61 -45.82 -28.98
C SER A 86 -3.46 -47.18 -28.28
N ASP A 87 -3.58 -47.25 -26.96
CA ASP A 87 -3.47 -48.49 -26.17
C ASP A 87 -4.83 -49.19 -26.08
N THR A 88 -4.91 -50.40 -26.65
CA THR A 88 -6.15 -51.12 -26.92
C THR A 88 -6.82 -51.73 -25.67
N ASN A 89 -6.22 -51.57 -24.49
CA ASN A 89 -6.61 -52.27 -23.25
C ASN A 89 -7.36 -51.41 -22.23
N GLN A 90 -7.75 -50.18 -22.58
CA GLN A 90 -8.19 -49.19 -21.59
C GLN A 90 -9.72 -49.08 -21.47
N SER A 91 -10.18 -48.77 -20.26
CA SER A 91 -11.61 -48.63 -20.00
C SER A 91 -12.15 -47.35 -20.65
N GLN A 92 -13.32 -47.44 -21.25
CA GLN A 92 -14.01 -46.29 -21.86
C GLN A 92 -14.22 -45.14 -20.85
N SER A 93 -14.46 -45.48 -19.58
CA SER A 93 -14.62 -44.50 -18.50
C SER A 93 -13.36 -43.66 -18.27
N ASP A 94 -12.16 -44.24 -18.38
CA ASP A 94 -10.91 -43.51 -18.16
C ASP A 94 -10.59 -42.57 -19.33
N MET A 95 -11.01 -42.94 -20.54
CA MET A 95 -10.89 -42.11 -21.73
C MET A 95 -11.82 -40.88 -21.67
N GLU A 96 -13.06 -41.07 -21.20
CA GLU A 96 -14.02 -39.98 -21.02
C GLU A 96 -13.55 -38.96 -19.98
N VAL A 97 -12.96 -39.41 -18.86
CA VAL A 97 -12.42 -38.52 -17.82
C VAL A 97 -11.26 -37.68 -18.35
N LYS A 98 -10.32 -38.29 -19.08
CA LYS A 98 -9.19 -37.55 -19.67
C LYS A 98 -9.59 -36.60 -20.80
N ALA A 99 -10.59 -36.97 -21.59
CA ALA A 99 -11.15 -36.08 -22.61
C ALA A 99 -11.80 -34.85 -21.96
N LEU A 100 -12.55 -35.04 -20.87
CA LEU A 100 -13.16 -33.95 -20.12
C LEU A 100 -12.12 -33.03 -19.48
N GLU A 101 -11.04 -33.59 -18.91
CA GLU A 101 -9.91 -32.82 -18.37
C GLU A 101 -9.27 -31.93 -19.45
N PHE A 102 -9.02 -32.51 -20.62
CA PHE A 102 -8.46 -31.79 -21.76
C PHE A 102 -9.39 -30.68 -22.26
N ASP A 103 -10.69 -30.97 -22.41
CA ASP A 103 -11.70 -30.00 -22.85
C ASP A 103 -11.85 -28.83 -21.87
N PHE A 104 -11.83 -29.11 -20.56
CA PHE A 104 -11.90 -28.07 -19.53
C PHE A 104 -10.67 -27.16 -19.57
N LEU A 105 -9.46 -27.73 -19.60
CA LEU A 105 -8.22 -26.97 -19.64
C LEU A 105 -8.10 -26.14 -20.93
N TYR A 106 -8.56 -26.69 -22.06
CA TYR A 106 -8.59 -25.97 -23.33
C TYR A 106 -9.57 -24.80 -23.28
N GLY A 107 -10.78 -25.02 -22.77
CA GLY A 107 -11.78 -23.98 -22.58
C GLY A 107 -11.26 -22.85 -21.71
N PHE A 108 -10.64 -23.19 -20.58
CA PHE A 108 -10.01 -22.23 -19.67
C PHE A 108 -8.88 -21.45 -20.34
N LEU A 109 -7.94 -22.13 -21.00
CA LEU A 109 -6.83 -21.48 -21.73
C LEU A 109 -7.37 -20.50 -22.78
N ASN A 110 -8.35 -20.93 -23.59
CA ASN A 110 -8.89 -20.10 -24.65
C ASN A 110 -9.64 -18.88 -24.11
N SER A 111 -10.38 -19.02 -23.00
CA SER A 111 -11.02 -17.88 -22.34
C SER A 111 -9.98 -16.90 -21.79
N GLU A 112 -8.92 -17.38 -21.14
CA GLU A 112 -7.90 -16.51 -20.55
C GLU A 112 -7.04 -15.82 -21.60
N VAL A 113 -6.72 -16.49 -22.72
CA VAL A 113 -6.06 -15.87 -23.88
C VAL A 113 -6.91 -14.72 -24.43
N THR A 114 -8.23 -14.91 -24.51
CA THR A 114 -9.16 -13.87 -24.99
C THR A 114 -9.22 -12.67 -24.03
N VAL A 115 -9.26 -12.92 -22.72
CA VAL A 115 -9.22 -11.86 -21.71
C VAL A 115 -7.90 -11.08 -21.78
N LEU A 116 -6.78 -11.79 -21.91
CA LEU A 116 -5.47 -11.17 -22.04
C LEU A 116 -5.34 -10.34 -23.32
N GLU A 117 -5.92 -10.79 -24.43
CA GLU A 117 -6.00 -10.03 -25.69
C GLU A 117 -6.74 -8.70 -25.51
N ASN A 118 -7.87 -8.71 -24.78
CA ASN A 118 -8.60 -7.48 -24.49
C ASN A 118 -7.78 -6.53 -23.62
N HIS A 119 -7.16 -7.03 -22.54
CA HIS A 119 -6.32 -6.21 -21.67
C HIS A 119 -5.14 -5.59 -22.44
N ILE A 120 -4.44 -6.36 -23.27
CA ILE A 120 -3.35 -5.83 -24.11
C ILE A 120 -3.86 -4.78 -25.11
N SER A 121 -5.08 -4.93 -25.63
CA SER A 121 -5.70 -3.94 -26.52
C SER A 121 -6.01 -2.62 -25.79
N ASP A 122 -6.49 -2.70 -24.55
CA ASP A 122 -6.71 -1.52 -23.70
C ASP A 122 -5.38 -0.80 -23.40
N PHE A 123 -4.32 -1.56 -23.12
CA PHE A 123 -2.97 -1.04 -22.96
C PHE A 123 -2.42 -0.30 -24.19
N GLN A 124 -2.73 -0.77 -25.40
CA GLN A 124 -2.35 -0.06 -26.62
C GLN A 124 -3.02 1.32 -26.71
N MET A 125 -4.26 1.44 -26.24
CA MET A 125 -4.96 2.72 -26.18
C MET A 125 -4.35 3.63 -25.11
N GLU A 126 -4.13 3.09 -23.92
CA GLU A 126 -3.51 3.82 -22.81
C GLU A 126 -2.10 4.31 -23.16
N LYS A 127 -1.30 3.49 -23.83
CA LYS A 127 0.01 3.88 -24.38
C LYS A 127 -0.06 5.18 -25.18
N THR A 128 -1.03 5.33 -26.08
CA THR A 128 -1.13 6.56 -26.90
C THR A 128 -1.42 7.79 -26.03
N ASN A 129 -2.28 7.64 -25.02
CA ASN A 129 -2.56 8.70 -24.05
C ASN A 129 -1.31 9.04 -23.22
N MET A 130 -0.54 8.03 -22.81
CA MET A 130 0.72 8.19 -22.06
C MET A 130 1.78 8.92 -22.88
N GLN A 131 1.94 8.57 -24.16
CA GLN A 131 2.88 9.24 -25.07
C GLN A 131 2.52 10.72 -25.24
N ASP A 132 1.24 11.05 -25.39
CA ASP A 132 0.76 12.43 -25.49
C ASP A 132 0.96 13.21 -24.17
N PHE A 133 0.73 12.55 -23.03
CA PHE A 133 0.94 13.11 -21.70
C PHE A 133 2.42 13.40 -21.41
N VAL A 134 3.31 12.43 -21.66
CA VAL A 134 4.77 12.61 -21.52
C VAL A 134 5.30 13.67 -22.48
N SER A 135 4.78 13.72 -23.71
CA SER A 135 5.15 14.77 -24.67
C SER A 135 4.72 16.16 -24.21
N SER A 136 3.54 16.28 -23.59
CA SER A 136 3.01 17.54 -23.07
C SER A 136 3.78 18.01 -21.83
N SER A 137 4.16 17.10 -20.93
CA SER A 137 4.94 17.44 -19.74
C SER A 137 6.40 17.80 -20.05
N LYS A 138 6.96 17.25 -21.13
CA LYS A 138 8.27 17.67 -21.67
C LYS A 138 8.28 19.14 -22.07
N MET A 139 7.16 19.66 -22.60
CA MET A 139 7.03 21.08 -22.94
C MET A 139 6.91 21.98 -21.70
N LEU A 140 6.49 21.41 -20.56
CA LEU A 140 6.34 22.10 -19.29
C LEU A 140 7.62 22.07 -18.42
N GLY A 141 8.64 21.31 -18.84
CA GLY A 141 9.92 21.17 -18.14
C GLY A 141 9.91 20.13 -17.01
N GLU A 142 8.86 19.32 -16.92
CA GLU A 142 8.65 18.34 -15.83
C GLU A 142 9.10 16.92 -16.21
N SER A 143 9.36 16.62 -17.49
CA SER A 143 9.75 15.26 -17.91
C SER A 143 11.24 14.99 -17.66
N SER A 144 11.55 13.92 -16.93
CA SER A 144 12.91 13.38 -16.81
C SER A 144 13.22 12.45 -17.98
N MET A 145 14.49 12.39 -18.40
CA MET A 145 14.97 11.39 -19.37
C MET A 145 14.68 9.96 -18.90
N GLU A 146 14.74 9.72 -17.59
CA GLU A 146 14.46 8.43 -16.96
C GLU A 146 13.02 7.95 -17.21
N THR A 147 12.03 8.84 -17.09
CA THR A 147 10.61 8.49 -17.33
C THR A 147 10.30 8.22 -18.81
N GLU A 148 11.06 8.84 -19.72
CA GLU A 148 10.94 8.59 -21.18
C GLU A 148 11.55 7.23 -21.55
N ASP A 149 12.69 6.87 -20.95
CA ASP A 149 13.33 5.58 -21.13
C ASP A 149 12.46 4.43 -20.57
N MET A 150 11.87 4.59 -19.38
CA MET A 150 10.94 3.61 -18.79
C MET A 150 9.71 3.36 -19.67
N LEU A 151 9.08 4.43 -20.17
CA LEU A 151 7.94 4.30 -21.07
C LEU A 151 8.32 3.55 -22.36
N ASN A 152 9.49 3.85 -22.93
CA ASN A 152 9.99 3.19 -24.12
C ASN A 152 10.29 1.69 -23.89
N ASP A 153 10.79 1.32 -22.71
CA ASP A 153 11.02 -0.08 -22.36
C ASP A 153 9.69 -0.84 -22.11
N SER A 154 8.70 -0.20 -21.49
CA SER A 154 7.35 -0.74 -21.39
C SER A 154 6.70 -0.91 -22.77
N GLU A 155 6.91 0.03 -23.70
CA GLU A 155 6.44 -0.07 -25.08
C GLU A 155 7.04 -1.27 -25.84
N LYS A 156 8.35 -1.52 -25.68
CA LYS A 156 9.00 -2.71 -26.23
C LYS A 156 8.42 -3.99 -25.60
N SER A 157 8.18 -3.97 -24.30
CA SER A 157 7.60 -5.10 -23.57
C SER A 157 6.16 -5.40 -24.04
N LEU A 158 5.36 -4.36 -24.28
CA LEU A 158 4.02 -4.49 -24.86
C LEU A 158 4.09 -5.10 -26.27
N GLN A 159 5.02 -4.64 -27.11
CA GLN A 159 5.21 -5.22 -28.44
C GLN A 159 5.61 -6.70 -28.37
N GLN A 160 6.53 -7.05 -27.48
CA GLN A 160 6.91 -8.44 -27.25
C GLN A 160 5.73 -9.29 -26.75
N ALA A 161 4.91 -8.75 -25.84
CA ALA A 161 3.73 -9.42 -25.32
C ALA A 161 2.69 -9.69 -26.41
N LEU A 162 2.49 -8.76 -27.35
CA LEU A 162 1.64 -8.93 -28.53
C LEU A 162 2.12 -10.06 -29.44
N ASP A 163 3.43 -10.11 -29.71
CA ASP A 163 4.02 -11.14 -30.56
C ASP A 163 3.86 -12.53 -29.90
N GLN A 164 4.17 -12.62 -28.60
CA GLN A 164 4.01 -13.84 -27.81
C GLN A 164 2.54 -14.27 -27.65
N LEU A 165 1.61 -13.34 -27.48
CA LEU A 165 0.17 -13.63 -27.43
C LEU A 165 -0.31 -14.17 -28.78
N SER A 166 0.14 -13.59 -29.88
CA SER A 166 -0.18 -14.05 -31.23
C SER A 166 0.29 -15.49 -31.43
N GLU A 167 1.53 -15.79 -31.02
CA GLU A 167 2.06 -17.15 -31.05
C GLU A 167 1.25 -18.10 -30.15
N LEU A 168 0.99 -17.71 -28.91
CA LEU A 168 0.19 -18.46 -27.94
C LEU A 168 -1.20 -18.80 -28.52
N LYS A 169 -1.87 -17.84 -29.15
CA LYS A 169 -3.18 -18.01 -29.79
C LYS A 169 -3.11 -19.00 -30.96
N THR A 170 -2.07 -18.94 -31.79
CA THR A 170 -1.90 -19.90 -32.90
C THR A 170 -1.65 -21.32 -32.39
N ARG A 171 -0.84 -21.48 -31.34
CA ARG A 171 -0.60 -22.79 -30.70
C ARG A 171 -1.86 -23.32 -30.01
N ALA A 172 -2.58 -22.48 -29.27
CA ALA A 172 -3.85 -22.84 -28.64
C ALA A 172 -4.88 -23.31 -29.68
N GLY A 173 -5.00 -22.63 -30.83
CA GLY A 173 -5.88 -23.03 -31.93
C GLY A 173 -5.57 -24.41 -32.54
N MET A 174 -4.39 -24.97 -32.32
CA MET A 174 -4.09 -26.35 -32.73
C MET A 174 -4.81 -27.40 -31.88
N PHE A 175 -5.24 -27.05 -30.66
CA PHE A 175 -5.99 -27.93 -29.78
C PHE A 175 -7.47 -28.03 -30.16
N GLU A 176 -8.08 -26.96 -30.68
CA GLU A 176 -9.46 -26.95 -31.21
C GLU A 176 -9.68 -28.07 -32.26
N LYS A 177 -8.71 -28.22 -33.17
CA LYS A 177 -8.70 -29.27 -34.19
C LYS A 177 -8.54 -30.67 -33.60
N THR A 178 -7.94 -30.77 -32.42
CA THR A 178 -7.69 -32.03 -31.73
C THR A 178 -8.94 -32.47 -30.96
N VAL A 179 -9.59 -31.56 -30.22
CA VAL A 179 -10.92 -31.79 -29.58
C VAL A 179 -11.94 -32.26 -30.63
N SER A 180 -11.96 -31.60 -31.79
CA SER A 180 -12.87 -31.97 -32.90
C SER A 180 -12.62 -33.37 -33.46
N ARG A 181 -11.38 -33.90 -33.38
CA ARG A 181 -11.08 -35.28 -33.80
C ARG A 181 -11.61 -36.33 -32.82
N PHE A 182 -11.74 -35.99 -31.55
CA PHE A 182 -12.24 -36.91 -30.52
C PHE A 182 -13.77 -36.85 -30.36
N ALA A 183 -14.39 -35.69 -30.60
CA ALA A 183 -15.85 -35.53 -30.61
C ALA A 183 -16.52 -36.13 -31.88
N GLY A 184 -15.77 -36.27 -32.97
CA GLY A 184 -16.24 -36.86 -34.22
C GLY A 184 -16.21 -38.38 -34.18
N GLY A 185 -17.34 -38.99 -33.83
CA GLY A 185 -17.55 -40.42 -34.06
C GLY A 185 -17.19 -40.81 -35.49
N GLY A 186 -16.21 -41.72 -35.64
CA GLY A 186 -15.83 -42.28 -36.93
C GLY A 186 -17.01 -42.97 -37.63
N PRO A 187 -16.90 -43.26 -38.95
CA PRO A 187 -17.98 -43.82 -39.73
C PRO A 187 -18.44 -45.15 -39.13
N ARG A 188 -19.66 -45.16 -38.60
CA ARG A 188 -20.32 -46.37 -38.09
C ARG A 188 -20.42 -47.39 -39.21
N ALA A 189 -19.65 -48.46 -39.12
CA ALA A 189 -19.97 -49.71 -39.79
C ALA A 189 -21.04 -50.42 -38.95
N GLU A 190 -22.25 -50.47 -39.48
CA GLU A 190 -23.30 -51.35 -38.98
C GLU A 190 -22.82 -52.81 -39.02
N LYS A 191 -22.94 -53.50 -37.88
CA LYS A 191 -23.54 -54.85 -37.71
C LYS A 191 -22.86 -55.62 -36.57
N ASP A 192 -23.57 -55.80 -35.46
CA ASP A 192 -24.35 -57.01 -35.17
C ASP A 192 -24.56 -57.12 -33.66
N ALA A 193 -25.78 -57.52 -33.32
CA ALA A 193 -26.24 -57.72 -31.97
C ALA A 193 -25.54 -58.93 -31.33
N ASP A 194 -25.00 -58.75 -30.13
CA ASP A 194 -25.14 -59.78 -29.10
C ASP A 194 -25.12 -59.15 -27.71
N SER A 195 -26.23 -59.28 -27.01
CA SER A 195 -26.41 -58.83 -25.63
C SER A 195 -25.84 -59.89 -24.69
N VAL A 196 -24.66 -59.63 -24.13
CA VAL A 196 -24.11 -60.44 -23.03
C VAL A 196 -24.52 -59.79 -21.71
N GLU A 197 -25.46 -60.43 -21.01
CA GLU A 197 -25.83 -60.10 -19.64
C GLU A 197 -24.63 -60.24 -18.70
N ILE A 198 -24.24 -59.15 -18.06
CA ILE A 198 -23.20 -59.14 -17.02
C ILE A 198 -23.86 -59.48 -15.68
N ASN A 199 -23.42 -60.59 -15.10
CA ASN A 199 -23.90 -61.14 -13.83
C ASN A 199 -23.34 -60.31 -12.65
N ASN A 200 -24.21 -59.74 -11.82
CA ASN A 200 -23.92 -58.72 -10.79
C ASN A 200 -23.40 -59.27 -9.44
N ASN A 201 -22.66 -60.38 -9.40
CA ASN A 201 -22.39 -61.08 -8.12
C ASN A 201 -20.97 -60.96 -7.53
N ASP A 202 -20.03 -60.22 -8.13
CA ASP A 202 -18.65 -60.11 -7.61
C ASP A 202 -18.26 -58.71 -7.06
N LEU A 203 -19.22 -57.79 -6.90
CA LEU A 203 -18.98 -56.39 -6.48
C LEU A 203 -18.73 -56.10 -4.97
N PRO A 204 -19.03 -56.96 -3.97
CA PRO A 204 -18.92 -56.54 -2.56
C PRO A 204 -17.48 -56.35 -2.06
N GLU A 205 -16.54 -57.20 -2.50
CA GLU A 205 -15.22 -57.30 -1.85
C GLU A 205 -14.19 -56.25 -2.31
N LEU A 206 -14.41 -55.63 -3.49
CA LEU A 206 -13.58 -54.53 -4.01
C LEU A 206 -14.01 -53.16 -3.44
N LYS A 207 -15.29 -52.99 -3.14
CA LYS A 207 -15.90 -51.76 -2.60
C LYS A 207 -15.39 -51.43 -1.20
N ASP A 208 -15.21 -52.45 -0.35
CA ASP A 208 -14.80 -52.24 1.05
C ASP A 208 -13.31 -51.91 1.21
N LYS A 209 -12.45 -52.29 0.26
CA LYS A 209 -11.01 -51.95 0.26
C LYS A 209 -10.73 -50.59 -0.40
N MET A 210 -11.51 -50.22 -1.43
CA MET A 210 -11.39 -48.93 -2.13
C MET A 210 -11.95 -47.75 -1.30
N ASN A 211 -12.99 -47.99 -0.50
CA ASN A 211 -13.68 -46.94 0.26
C ASN A 211 -12.85 -46.36 1.43
N VAL A 212 -12.07 -47.19 2.15
CA VAL A 212 -11.34 -46.72 3.35
C VAL A 212 -10.18 -45.78 3.01
N GLN A 213 -9.47 -46.02 1.89
CA GLN A 213 -8.33 -45.20 1.48
C GLN A 213 -8.78 -43.88 0.85
N THR A 214 -9.88 -43.87 0.07
CA THR A 214 -10.48 -42.66 -0.49
C THR A 214 -11.12 -41.79 0.59
N VAL A 215 -11.77 -42.38 1.60
CA VAL A 215 -12.37 -41.62 2.71
C VAL A 215 -11.31 -40.98 3.60
N GLU A 216 -10.17 -41.65 3.86
CA GLU A 216 -9.08 -41.03 4.62
C GLU A 216 -8.42 -39.88 3.85
N HIS A 217 -8.26 -40.03 2.53
CA HIS A 217 -7.77 -38.95 1.67
C HIS A 217 -8.74 -37.75 1.64
N GLN A 218 -10.05 -38.01 1.50
CA GLN A 218 -11.09 -36.98 1.60
C GLN A 218 -11.08 -36.28 2.96
N ARG A 219 -10.92 -37.01 4.07
CA ARG A 219 -10.77 -36.43 5.41
C ARG A 219 -9.53 -35.54 5.52
N HIS A 220 -8.43 -35.93 4.89
CA HIS A 220 -7.22 -35.12 4.87
C HIS A 220 -7.41 -33.82 4.08
N ILE A 221 -8.05 -33.89 2.90
CA ILE A 221 -8.39 -32.71 2.09
C ILE A 221 -9.29 -31.77 2.88
N LEU A 222 -10.35 -32.27 3.53
CA LEU A 222 -11.25 -31.45 4.34
C LEU A 222 -10.51 -30.74 5.48
N ARG A 223 -9.63 -31.43 6.21
CA ARG A 223 -8.79 -30.79 7.24
C ARG A 223 -7.88 -29.70 6.67
N MET A 224 -7.34 -29.90 5.46
CA MET A 224 -6.52 -28.88 4.79
C MET A 224 -7.35 -27.67 4.34
N LEU A 225 -8.59 -27.89 3.88
CA LEU A 225 -9.52 -26.83 3.52
C LEU A 225 -9.97 -26.05 4.76
N GLU A 226 -10.31 -26.72 5.86
CA GLU A 226 -10.64 -26.09 7.14
C GLU A 226 -9.49 -25.22 7.65
N LYS A 227 -8.25 -25.74 7.64
CA LYS A 227 -7.06 -24.98 8.04
C LYS A 227 -6.73 -23.83 7.08
N SER A 228 -7.09 -23.96 5.80
CA SER A 228 -6.92 -22.88 4.83
C SER A 228 -7.99 -21.80 5.04
N LEU A 229 -9.22 -22.18 5.33
CA LEU A 229 -10.32 -21.25 5.66
C LEU A 229 -10.04 -20.48 6.96
N GLU A 230 -9.51 -21.15 7.99
CA GLU A 230 -9.14 -20.47 9.24
C GLU A 230 -8.05 -19.41 9.02
N ARG A 231 -7.03 -19.74 8.22
CA ARG A 231 -5.98 -18.79 7.84
C ARG A 231 -6.52 -17.63 6.99
N GLU A 232 -7.45 -17.92 6.08
CA GLU A 232 -8.09 -16.91 5.23
C GLU A 232 -8.92 -15.92 6.07
N LEU A 233 -9.71 -16.42 7.03
CA LEU A 233 -10.46 -15.58 7.96
C LEU A 233 -9.54 -14.74 8.86
N GLU A 234 -8.41 -15.30 9.30
CA GLU A 234 -7.40 -14.55 10.06
C GLU A 234 -6.72 -13.47 9.21
N SER A 235 -6.43 -13.73 7.93
CA SER A 235 -5.91 -12.70 7.02
C SER A 235 -6.94 -11.62 6.72
N GLU A 236 -8.22 -11.96 6.52
CA GLU A 236 -9.28 -10.99 6.30
C GLU A 236 -9.49 -10.11 7.53
N LYS A 237 -9.42 -10.70 8.73
CA LYS A 237 -9.44 -9.94 9.98
C LYS A 237 -8.26 -8.95 10.07
N ARG A 238 -7.04 -9.41 9.79
CA ARG A 238 -5.84 -8.54 9.78
C ARG A 238 -5.95 -7.44 8.72
N ALA A 239 -6.51 -7.74 7.55
CA ALA A 239 -6.74 -6.74 6.50
C ALA A 239 -7.73 -5.67 6.97
N SER A 240 -8.81 -6.05 7.66
CA SER A 240 -9.77 -5.09 8.23
C SER A 240 -9.14 -4.23 9.34
N GLU A 241 -8.30 -4.81 10.19
CA GLU A 241 -7.54 -4.06 11.21
C GLU A 241 -6.57 -3.06 10.57
N LEU A 242 -5.87 -3.46 9.50
CA LEU A 242 -4.97 -2.57 8.75
C LEU A 242 -5.73 -1.44 8.08
N ALA A 243 -6.89 -1.69 7.46
CA ALA A 243 -7.72 -0.66 6.84
C ALA A 243 -8.20 0.39 7.86
N GLN A 244 -8.56 -0.03 9.08
CA GLN A 244 -8.92 0.91 10.15
C GLN A 244 -7.73 1.76 10.62
N ILE A 245 -6.54 1.14 10.70
CA ILE A 245 -5.31 1.88 11.05
C ILE A 245 -4.97 2.88 9.97
N GLU A 246 -5.07 2.49 8.70
CA GLU A 246 -4.85 3.36 7.54
C GLU A 246 -5.79 4.56 7.58
N GLU A 247 -7.10 4.36 7.75
CA GLU A 247 -8.09 5.44 7.86
C GLU A 247 -7.74 6.40 9.02
N ALA A 248 -7.36 5.85 10.18
CA ALA A 248 -6.95 6.66 11.32
C ALA A 248 -5.66 7.46 11.08
N LEU A 249 -4.70 6.90 10.33
CA LEU A 249 -3.47 7.59 9.95
C LEU A 249 -3.74 8.69 8.93
N THR A 250 -4.60 8.44 7.94
CA THR A 250 -5.02 9.44 6.93
C THR A 250 -5.71 10.63 7.60
N MET A 251 -6.65 10.39 8.51
CA MET A 251 -7.30 11.46 9.29
C MET A 251 -6.31 12.27 10.11
N ARG A 252 -5.30 11.61 10.71
CA ARG A 252 -4.26 12.29 11.47
C ARG A 252 -3.33 13.10 10.57
N LEU A 253 -2.97 12.58 9.40
CA LEU A 253 -2.13 13.27 8.44
C LEU A 253 -2.79 14.57 7.98
N GLN A 254 -4.05 14.50 7.55
CA GLN A 254 -4.85 15.67 7.15
C GLN A 254 -4.95 16.71 8.27
N ALA A 255 -5.17 16.27 9.52
CA ALA A 255 -5.20 17.18 10.66
C ALA A 255 -3.84 17.88 10.87
N THR A 256 -2.73 17.14 10.77
CA THR A 256 -1.39 17.71 10.91
C THR A 256 -1.01 18.64 9.76
N GLU A 257 -1.43 18.35 8.53
CA GLU A 257 -1.22 19.23 7.37
C GLU A 257 -1.95 20.56 7.57
N GLN A 258 -3.19 20.53 8.06
CA GLN A 258 -3.95 21.74 8.38
C GLN A 258 -3.29 22.56 9.50
N GLU A 259 -2.74 21.91 10.53
CA GLU A 259 -1.99 22.58 11.59
C GLU A 259 -0.72 23.26 11.07
N VAL A 260 0.00 22.60 10.14
CA VAL A 260 1.19 23.18 9.50
C VAL A 260 0.82 24.40 8.67
N LEU A 261 -0.23 24.34 7.86
CA LEU A 261 -0.70 25.48 7.05
C LEU A 261 -1.05 26.69 7.92
N LEU A 262 -1.74 26.48 9.04
CA LEU A 262 -2.06 27.56 9.99
C LEU A 262 -0.81 28.14 10.64
N ALA A 263 0.16 27.29 11.01
CA ALA A 263 1.43 27.76 11.56
C ALA A 263 2.24 28.55 10.52
N GLU A 264 2.26 28.13 9.26
CA GLU A 264 2.90 28.84 8.15
C GLU A 264 2.29 30.23 7.96
N GLU A 265 0.95 30.34 7.94
CA GLU A 265 0.24 31.62 7.86
C GLU A 265 0.61 32.56 9.03
N GLU A 266 0.63 32.03 10.27
CA GLU A 266 1.05 32.80 11.44
C GLU A 266 2.50 33.30 11.30
N THR A 267 3.41 32.44 10.85
CA THR A 267 4.82 32.82 10.67
C THR A 267 4.98 33.91 9.60
N LEU A 268 4.27 33.83 8.47
CA LEU A 268 4.29 34.86 7.44
C LEU A 268 3.79 36.20 7.98
N LEU A 269 2.71 36.19 8.75
CA LEU A 269 2.15 37.40 9.36
C LEU A 269 3.12 38.03 10.37
N THR A 270 3.81 37.21 11.17
CA THR A 270 4.84 37.73 12.10
C THR A 270 6.04 38.31 11.35
N LEU A 271 6.43 37.70 10.23
CA LEU A 271 7.54 38.18 9.40
C LEU A 271 7.21 39.52 8.73
N GLU A 272 5.99 39.68 8.20
CA GLU A 272 5.52 40.95 7.63
C GLU A 272 5.55 42.09 8.67
N LYS A 273 5.09 41.82 9.90
CA LYS A 273 5.14 42.77 11.01
C LYS A 273 6.59 43.13 11.37
N LEU A 274 7.50 42.16 11.37
CA LEU A 274 8.92 42.39 11.64
C LEU A 274 9.56 43.30 10.58
N TYR A 275 9.33 43.01 9.29
CA TYR A 275 9.82 43.87 8.20
C TYR A 275 9.27 45.29 8.31
N SER A 276 8.00 45.44 8.65
CA SER A 276 7.39 46.76 8.88
C SER A 276 8.06 47.48 10.04
N ALA A 277 8.33 46.79 11.15
CA ALA A 277 9.02 47.34 12.31
C ALA A 277 10.46 47.76 11.97
N ASP A 278 11.22 46.92 11.27
CA ASP A 278 12.58 47.23 10.82
C ASP A 278 12.60 48.45 9.91
N HIS A 279 11.68 48.52 8.94
CA HIS A 279 11.56 49.68 8.06
C HIS A 279 11.26 50.97 8.85
N THR A 280 10.34 50.93 9.81
CA THR A 280 10.07 52.10 10.67
C THR A 280 11.28 52.48 11.54
N SER A 281 12.04 51.51 12.03
CA SER A 281 13.28 51.73 12.78
C SER A 281 14.34 52.41 11.92
N GLU A 282 14.51 51.99 10.66
CA GLU A 282 15.42 52.62 9.71
C GLU A 282 15.05 54.08 9.43
N ILE A 283 13.77 54.38 9.21
CA ILE A 283 13.27 55.75 9.02
C ILE A 283 13.58 56.61 10.25
N LEU A 284 13.25 56.11 11.46
CA LEU A 284 13.52 56.81 12.70
C LEU A 284 15.02 57.03 12.92
N MET A 285 15.86 56.05 12.58
CA MET A 285 17.31 56.18 12.65
C MET A 285 17.82 57.25 11.66
N ALA A 286 17.27 57.30 10.44
CA ALA A 286 17.62 58.32 9.46
C ALA A 286 17.24 59.73 9.93
N ILE A 287 16.02 59.92 10.45
CA ILE A 287 15.57 61.19 11.04
C ILE A 287 16.47 61.59 12.21
N THR A 288 16.80 60.65 13.10
CA THR A 288 17.66 60.90 14.26
C THR A 288 19.07 61.33 13.82
N LYS A 289 19.64 60.67 12.81
CA LYS A 289 20.94 61.06 12.22
C LYS A 289 20.87 62.48 11.62
N GLU A 290 19.79 62.82 10.92
CA GLU A 290 19.60 64.16 10.37
C GLU A 290 19.51 65.23 11.47
N LEU A 291 18.69 65.01 12.50
CA LEU A 291 18.53 65.91 13.64
C LEU A 291 19.86 66.13 14.38
N MET A 292 20.63 65.06 14.64
CA MET A 292 21.96 65.18 15.22
C MET A 292 22.92 65.99 14.33
N SER A 293 22.83 65.84 13.01
CA SER A 293 23.65 66.61 12.08
C SER A 293 23.30 68.10 12.10
N LYS A 294 22.02 68.45 12.22
CA LYS A 294 21.53 69.85 12.36
C LYS A 294 21.97 70.45 13.69
N MET A 295 21.81 69.72 14.79
CA MET A 295 22.24 70.13 16.13
C MET A 295 23.75 70.39 16.20
N LYS A 296 24.57 69.61 15.47
CA LYS A 296 26.01 69.85 15.37
C LYS A 296 26.37 71.10 14.56
N LYS A 297 25.53 71.52 13.61
CA LYS A 297 25.74 72.69 12.74
C LYS A 297 25.30 74.00 13.40
N ASP A 298 24.30 73.96 14.28
CA ASP A 298 23.98 75.07 15.18
C ASP A 298 25.06 75.18 16.26
N SER A 299 26.15 75.88 15.91
CA SER A 299 27.35 76.12 16.71
C SER A 299 27.14 77.02 17.96
N GLY A 300 25.90 77.16 18.45
CA GLY A 300 25.61 77.80 19.74
C GLY A 300 25.73 76.87 20.96
N PHE A 301 25.70 75.54 20.76
CA PHE A 301 25.64 74.58 21.89
C PHE A 301 26.91 73.75 22.09
N GLN A 302 28.00 74.02 21.36
CA GLN A 302 29.23 73.25 21.53
C GLN A 302 29.89 73.39 22.92
N ASN A 303 29.41 74.31 23.77
CA ASN A 303 29.89 74.49 25.15
C ASN A 303 28.82 74.29 26.24
N GLN A 304 27.67 73.70 25.94
CA GLN A 304 26.74 73.31 27.01
C GLN A 304 26.32 71.85 26.85
N GLU A 305 27.23 70.96 27.27
CA GLU A 305 26.83 69.64 27.76
C GLU A 305 25.87 69.89 28.93
N THR A 306 24.57 69.94 28.65
CA THR A 306 23.56 70.12 29.69
C THR A 306 23.62 68.92 30.62
N ALA A 307 23.43 69.14 31.92
CA ALA A 307 23.45 68.06 32.92
C ALA A 307 22.56 66.87 32.54
N VAL A 308 21.50 67.13 31.77
CA VAL A 308 20.59 66.14 31.21
C VAL A 308 21.28 65.21 30.21
N VAL A 309 22.11 65.71 29.29
CA VAL A 309 22.83 64.86 28.31
C VAL A 309 23.85 63.97 29.02
N LYS A 310 24.55 64.52 30.02
CA LYS A 310 25.51 63.76 30.84
C LYS A 310 24.81 62.67 31.66
N ASP A 311 23.68 63.00 32.29
CA ASP A 311 22.83 62.04 33.01
C ASP A 311 22.28 60.94 32.07
N MET A 312 21.77 61.32 30.89
CA MET A 312 21.26 60.37 29.91
C MET A 312 22.35 59.40 29.46
N LYS A 313 23.56 59.90 29.19
CA LYS A 313 24.70 59.08 28.75
C LYS A 313 25.16 58.11 29.84
N GLU A 314 25.16 58.55 31.11
CA GLU A 314 25.45 57.69 32.25
C GLU A 314 24.36 56.63 32.47
N ARG A 315 23.09 56.99 32.28
CA ARG A 315 21.96 56.06 32.35
C ARG A 315 21.98 55.02 31.24
N VAL A 316 22.34 55.41 30.02
CA VAL A 316 22.51 54.51 28.87
C VAL A 316 23.66 53.53 29.13
N MET A 317 24.85 54.01 29.56
CA MET A 317 25.95 53.10 29.93
C MET A 317 25.56 52.12 31.03
N LYS A 318 24.84 52.59 32.06
CA LYS A 318 24.33 51.71 33.13
C LYS A 318 23.26 50.73 32.64
N ALA A 319 22.50 51.06 31.59
CA ALA A 319 21.53 50.17 30.98
C ALA A 319 22.23 49.11 30.12
N GLU A 320 23.20 49.50 29.29
CA GLU A 320 24.02 48.60 28.48
C GLU A 320 24.77 47.59 29.34
N GLN A 321 25.44 48.03 30.42
CA GLN A 321 26.12 47.13 31.34
C GLN A 321 25.17 46.16 32.05
N ARG A 322 23.90 46.54 32.26
CA ARG A 322 22.89 45.63 32.83
C ARG A 322 22.39 44.64 31.80
N ALA A 323 22.20 45.06 30.55
CA ALA A 323 21.83 44.19 29.45
C ALA A 323 22.92 43.14 29.20
N GLU A 324 24.19 43.54 29.11
CA GLU A 324 25.32 42.63 28.89
C GLU A 324 25.50 41.62 30.06
N LYS A 325 25.27 42.06 31.30
CA LYS A 325 25.23 41.16 32.47
C LYS A 325 24.04 40.20 32.45
N ALA A 326 22.87 40.64 31.98
CA ALA A 326 21.70 39.78 31.86
C ALA A 326 21.87 38.74 30.74
N GLU A 327 22.42 39.14 29.60
CA GLU A 327 22.72 38.27 28.47
C GLU A 327 23.77 37.21 28.83
N SER A 328 24.87 37.61 29.47
CA SER A 328 25.89 36.65 29.92
C SER A 328 25.35 35.68 30.96
N LYS A 329 24.47 36.13 31.87
CA LYS A 329 23.79 35.25 32.83
C LYS A 329 22.85 34.27 32.13
N CYS A 330 22.01 34.76 31.20
CA CYS A 330 21.10 33.94 30.41
C CYS A 330 21.86 32.89 29.57
N SER A 331 22.95 33.29 28.91
CA SER A 331 23.80 32.39 28.13
C SER A 331 24.38 31.25 28.98
N ASN A 332 24.83 31.56 30.21
CA ASN A 332 25.35 30.55 31.12
C ASN A 332 24.26 29.60 31.65
N GLU A 333 23.05 30.11 31.94
CA GLU A 333 21.91 29.30 32.35
C GLU A 333 21.43 28.37 31.21
N VAL A 334 21.40 28.87 29.96
CA VAL A 334 21.09 28.07 28.77
C VAL A 334 22.12 26.96 28.58
N LYS A 335 23.42 27.25 28.70
CA LYS A 335 24.48 26.22 28.62
C LYS A 335 24.32 25.17 29.70
N ALA A 336 24.08 25.57 30.96
CA ALA A 336 23.86 24.64 32.05
C ALA A 336 22.58 23.78 31.86
N SER A 337 21.54 24.35 31.27
CA SER A 337 20.32 23.61 30.92
C SER A 337 20.59 22.61 29.80
N PHE A 338 21.33 23.00 28.76
CA PHE A 338 21.72 22.14 27.66
C PHE A 338 22.54 20.93 28.14
N GLU A 339 23.54 21.14 29.00
CA GLU A 339 24.32 20.05 29.60
C GLU A 339 23.45 19.07 30.41
N LYS A 340 22.44 19.59 31.14
CA LYS A 340 21.47 18.75 31.86
C LYS A 340 20.59 17.93 30.91
N VAL A 341 20.12 18.52 29.82
CA VAL A 341 19.32 17.82 28.80
C VAL A 341 20.13 16.67 28.20
N VAL A 342 21.38 16.92 27.80
CA VAL A 342 22.27 15.87 27.28
C VAL A 342 22.50 14.73 28.28
N LEU A 343 22.69 15.05 29.57
CA LEU A 343 22.83 14.04 30.62
C LEU A 343 21.55 13.22 30.80
N LEU A 344 20.38 13.86 30.77
CA LEU A 344 19.08 13.20 30.88
C LEU A 344 18.79 12.31 29.68
N GLU A 345 19.10 12.77 28.46
CA GLU A 345 19.00 11.95 27.25
C GLU A 345 19.87 10.70 27.32
N LYS A 346 21.10 10.82 27.83
CA LYS A 346 21.98 9.67 28.04
C LYS A 346 21.37 8.68 29.04
N LYS A 347 20.88 9.18 30.18
CA LYS A 347 20.21 8.34 31.21
C LYS A 347 18.95 7.67 30.67
N LEU A 348 18.16 8.38 29.85
CA LEU A 348 16.96 7.85 29.20
C LEU A 348 17.32 6.70 28.24
N LYS A 349 18.37 6.88 27.42
CA LYS A 349 18.88 5.82 26.52
C LYS A 349 19.33 4.59 27.31
N GLU A 350 20.09 4.77 28.38
CA GLU A 350 20.52 3.67 29.26
C GLU A 350 19.34 2.95 29.94
N ALA A 351 18.36 3.70 30.45
CA ALA A 351 17.15 3.14 31.05
C ALA A 351 16.32 2.36 30.02
N LYS A 352 16.21 2.86 28.79
CA LYS A 352 15.51 2.18 27.68
C LYS A 352 16.21 0.86 27.32
N ILE A 353 17.54 0.83 27.31
CA ILE A 353 18.32 -0.41 27.10
C ILE A 353 18.08 -1.41 28.24
N LYS A 354 18.16 -0.97 29.50
CA LYS A 354 17.87 -1.82 30.67
C LYS A 354 16.43 -2.36 30.65
N LEU A 355 15.46 -1.56 30.21
CA LEU A 355 14.08 -1.99 30.06
C LEU A 355 13.94 -3.05 28.96
N LYS A 356 14.60 -2.89 27.81
CA LYS A 356 14.61 -3.91 26.75
C LYS A 356 15.24 -5.22 27.23
N LEU A 357 16.36 -5.14 27.94
CA LEU A 357 17.03 -6.32 28.52
C LEU A 357 16.15 -7.03 29.55
N SER A 358 15.47 -6.28 30.44
CA SER A 358 14.57 -6.88 31.43
C SER A 358 13.26 -7.41 30.83
N LYS A 359 12.78 -6.85 29.72
CA LYS A 359 11.67 -7.43 28.94
C LYS A 359 12.09 -8.74 28.29
N SER A 360 13.19 -8.76 27.54
CA SER A 360 13.73 -9.99 26.94
C SER A 360 14.03 -11.07 28.00
N ARG A 361 14.50 -10.68 29.19
CA ARG A 361 14.65 -11.60 30.32
C ARG A 361 13.31 -12.11 30.85
N ARG A 362 12.26 -11.29 30.92
CA ARG A 362 10.93 -11.79 31.31
C ARG A 362 10.36 -12.76 30.27
N ASP A 363 10.51 -12.42 29.00
CA ASP A 363 10.06 -13.26 27.89
C ASP A 363 10.80 -14.62 27.91
N SER A 364 12.06 -14.67 28.35
CA SER A 364 12.81 -15.92 28.53
C SER A 364 12.45 -16.73 29.79
N PHE A 365 11.66 -16.16 30.71
CA PHE A 365 11.16 -16.85 31.93
C PHE A 365 9.69 -17.26 31.80
N GLU A 366 8.93 -16.66 30.88
CA GLU A 366 7.57 -17.11 30.53
C GLU A 366 7.58 -18.34 29.60
N ASP A 367 8.73 -18.68 28.99
CA ASP A 367 8.94 -19.92 28.22
C ASP A 367 9.43 -21.11 29.07
N VAL A 368 9.37 -21.02 30.40
CA VAL A 368 9.63 -22.13 31.31
C VAL A 368 8.29 -22.72 31.78
N ASP A 369 7.99 -23.90 31.23
CA ASP A 369 6.94 -24.83 31.64
C ASP A 369 6.77 -24.88 33.19
N PRO A 370 5.55 -24.85 33.78
CA PRO A 370 5.37 -24.79 35.24
C PRO A 370 5.86 -26.04 36.00
N MET A 371 6.53 -26.98 35.35
CA MET A 371 6.82 -28.32 35.88
C MET A 371 8.16 -28.42 36.65
N VAL A 372 8.98 -27.36 36.73
CA VAL A 372 10.33 -27.43 37.36
C VAL A 372 10.50 -26.49 38.57
N VAL A 373 9.41 -26.13 39.27
CA VAL A 373 9.49 -25.43 40.58
C VAL A 373 9.05 -26.32 41.76
N MET A 374 8.77 -27.61 41.52
CA MET A 374 8.45 -28.59 42.57
C MET A 374 9.60 -29.54 42.94
N MET A 375 10.86 -29.10 42.86
CA MET A 375 11.97 -29.94 43.34
C MET A 375 13.13 -29.16 43.94
N GLN A 376 12.84 -28.19 44.82
CA GLN A 376 13.82 -27.75 45.82
C GLN A 376 13.20 -27.03 47.03
N VAL A 377 12.04 -27.49 47.49
CA VAL A 377 11.58 -27.22 48.87
C VAL A 377 11.58 -28.55 49.60
N GLY A 378 12.77 -28.90 50.08
CA GLY A 378 13.04 -30.07 50.89
C GLY A 378 14.02 -29.70 51.99
N VAL A 379 13.45 -29.19 53.09
CA VAL A 379 13.95 -29.34 54.46
C VAL A 379 15.28 -28.65 54.79
N THR A 380 15.19 -27.52 55.50
CA THR A 380 15.82 -27.39 56.83
C THR A 380 15.02 -26.37 57.63
N GLU A 381 14.30 -26.86 58.64
CA GLU A 381 13.92 -26.09 59.82
C GLU A 381 15.18 -25.51 60.45
N ASP A 382 15.12 -24.25 60.92
CA ASP A 382 15.59 -23.91 62.27
C ASP A 382 15.32 -22.43 62.65
N TYR A 383 14.57 -22.31 63.75
CA TYR A 383 14.61 -21.31 64.83
C TYR A 383 14.47 -19.80 64.57
N TYR A 384 13.38 -19.28 65.15
CA TYR A 384 13.24 -18.02 65.89
C TYR A 384 14.31 -16.94 65.69
N THR A 385 13.92 -15.80 65.11
CA THR A 385 13.99 -14.49 65.81
C THR A 385 13.36 -13.38 64.96
N LEU A 386 12.26 -12.82 65.48
CA LEU A 386 11.86 -11.45 65.21
C LEU A 386 12.98 -10.51 65.72
N PRO A 387 13.24 -9.39 65.04
CA PRO A 387 13.27 -8.15 65.80
C PRO A 387 12.37 -7.06 65.22
N ARG A 388 11.71 -6.44 66.19
CA ARG A 388 10.95 -5.19 66.17
C ARG A 388 11.65 -4.06 65.42
N PHE A 389 10.78 -3.22 64.86
CA PHE A 389 10.95 -1.80 64.57
C PHE A 389 12.00 -1.06 65.41
N HIS A 390 12.75 -0.19 64.73
CA HIS A 390 12.90 1.19 65.18
C HIS A 390 12.81 2.15 63.99
#